data_AF-A0A529GQ62-F1
#
_entry.id   AF-A0A529GQ62-F1
#
_cell.length_a   1.000
_cell.length_b   1.000
_cell.length_c   1.000
_cell.angle_alpha   90.00
_cell.angle_beta   90.00
_cell.angle_gamma   90.00
#
_symmetry.space_group_name_H-M   'P 1'
#
loop_
_entity.id
_entity.type
_entity.pdbx_description
1 polymer ?
#
loop_
_entity_poly.entity_id
_entity_poly.type
_entity_poly.pdbx_seq_one_letter_code
_entity_poly.pdbx_strand_id
1 'polypeptide(L)'
;MLFFATFNYLSAGTLAGTYFQAVAGGIGFDIFQVPERLFSLLVASQVYFLEFNADWISVIPILFIAVVLAIVLIVFPEPLFMRVAGLMMAVHLIVYASYRDSVPTGMFRYFNVHYYKWMFPIALGIVAYRLKPSAFGRREAITVATGALIVLLVASVTAQRRDVPILASTSEDRTVRLDVQQPNAIQIIDLVGVKAPPESNAITVETSATIDGRQLFPVRDYRFVANEKLVRLILASPQNAGSVEIHLSKYVEPPKPGWTARASSMSFRLGLPFAQQRLDTSVPGSPFSLPPGGAH
;
A
#
# COMPACT_ATOMS: atom_id res chain seq x y z
N MET A 1 -16.14 -21.00 -13.94
CA MET A 1 -16.84 -19.72 -14.20
C MET A 1 -18.36 -19.87 -14.24
N LEU A 2 -18.91 -20.81 -15.03
CA LEU A 2 -20.36 -21.04 -15.11
C LEU A 2 -21.03 -21.28 -13.75
N PHE A 3 -20.46 -22.16 -12.92
CA PHE A 3 -20.99 -22.42 -11.58
C PHE A 3 -21.02 -21.17 -10.68
N PHE A 4 -19.97 -20.34 -10.72
CA PHE A 4 -19.89 -19.09 -9.95
C PHE A 4 -20.91 -18.06 -10.43
N ALA A 5 -21.05 -17.90 -11.75
CA ALA A 5 -22.04 -17.00 -12.34
C ALA A 5 -23.48 -17.44 -12.05
N THR A 6 -23.77 -18.74 -12.12
CA THR A 6 -25.08 -19.31 -11.79
C THR A 6 -25.38 -19.16 -10.30
N PHE A 7 -24.42 -19.45 -9.42
CA PHE A 7 -24.58 -19.27 -7.98
C PHE A 7 -24.88 -17.80 -7.62
N ASN A 8 -24.12 -16.85 -8.18
CA ASN A 8 -24.35 -15.42 -7.96
C ASN A 8 -25.71 -14.96 -8.50
N TYR A 9 -26.10 -15.44 -9.69
CA TYR A 9 -27.40 -15.09 -10.25
C TYR A 9 -28.56 -15.59 -9.39
N LEU A 10 -28.48 -16.84 -8.90
CA LEU A 10 -29.52 -17.43 -8.06
C LEU A 10 -29.60 -16.81 -6.66
N SER A 11 -28.46 -16.44 -6.07
CA SER A 11 -28.41 -15.90 -4.70
C SER A 11 -28.60 -14.39 -4.63
N ALA A 12 -28.14 -13.66 -5.63
CA ALA A 12 -27.96 -12.21 -5.58
C ALA A 12 -28.54 -11.47 -6.81
N GLY A 13 -29.25 -12.18 -7.71
CA GLY A 13 -29.93 -11.60 -8.86
C GLY A 13 -29.02 -11.02 -9.94
N THR A 14 -27.70 -11.21 -9.83
CA THR A 14 -26.70 -10.67 -10.77
C THR A 14 -25.60 -11.69 -11.00
N LEU A 15 -25.05 -11.77 -12.21
CA LEU A 15 -24.00 -12.75 -12.56
C LEU A 15 -22.69 -12.53 -11.78
N ALA A 16 -22.42 -11.30 -11.37
CA ALA A 16 -21.27 -10.95 -10.55
C ALA A 16 -21.56 -11.03 -9.03
N GLY A 17 -22.83 -11.04 -8.61
CA GLY A 17 -23.23 -10.97 -7.22
C GLY A 17 -23.33 -9.52 -6.69
N THR A 18 -24.13 -9.31 -5.65
CA THR A 18 -24.31 -8.00 -4.98
C THR A 18 -23.01 -7.47 -4.38
N TYR A 19 -22.07 -8.36 -4.08
CA TYR A 19 -20.74 -8.00 -3.60
C TYR A 19 -20.01 -7.10 -4.61
N PHE A 20 -20.02 -7.40 -5.92
CA PHE A 20 -19.38 -6.53 -6.91
C PHE A 20 -20.09 -5.19 -7.09
N GLN A 21 -21.40 -5.10 -6.83
CA GLN A 21 -22.12 -3.82 -6.84
C GLN A 21 -21.83 -2.99 -5.58
N ALA A 22 -21.76 -3.62 -4.40
CA ALA A 22 -21.33 -2.99 -3.15
C ALA A 22 -19.85 -2.59 -3.17
N VAL A 23 -19.02 -3.36 -3.87
CA VAL A 23 -17.61 -3.08 -4.12
C VAL A 23 -17.44 -2.00 -5.20
N ALA A 24 -18.24 -1.97 -6.26
CA ALA A 24 -18.22 -0.86 -7.22
C ALA A 24 -18.70 0.46 -6.60
N GLY A 25 -19.64 0.41 -5.65
CA GLY A 25 -20.25 1.59 -5.02
C GLY A 25 -19.59 2.09 -3.72
N GLY A 26 -18.96 1.23 -2.91
CA GLY A 26 -18.54 1.60 -1.55
C GLY A 26 -17.21 1.04 -1.06
N ILE A 27 -16.95 -0.27 -1.19
CA ILE A 27 -15.71 -0.89 -0.65
C ILE A 27 -14.55 -0.83 -1.66
N GLY A 28 -14.88 -0.76 -2.95
CA GLY A 28 -13.94 -0.54 -4.06
C GLY A 28 -13.16 -1.78 -4.51
N PHE A 29 -13.15 -2.01 -5.83
CA PHE A 29 -12.19 -2.87 -6.52
C PHE A 29 -11.44 -1.99 -7.50
N ASP A 30 -10.11 -1.98 -7.42
CA ASP A 30 -9.27 -1.20 -8.33
C ASP A 30 -7.99 -1.97 -8.63
N ILE A 31 -7.94 -2.53 -9.84
CA ILE A 31 -6.79 -3.32 -10.31
C ILE A 31 -5.56 -2.44 -10.59
N PHE A 32 -5.76 -1.14 -10.85
CA PHE A 32 -4.66 -0.23 -11.17
C PHE A 32 -3.84 0.13 -9.93
N GLN A 33 -4.39 -0.06 -8.72
CA GLN A 33 -3.70 0.15 -7.45
C GLN A 33 -3.02 -1.10 -6.88
N VAL A 34 -3.10 -2.23 -7.60
CA VAL A 34 -2.49 -3.50 -7.16
C VAL A 34 -0.98 -3.35 -6.91
N PRO A 35 -0.19 -2.67 -7.76
CA PRO A 35 1.24 -2.51 -7.50
C PRO A 35 1.53 -1.80 -6.17
N GLU A 36 0.88 -0.66 -5.90
CA GLU A 36 1.06 0.12 -4.68
C GLU A 36 0.65 -0.66 -3.43
N ARG A 37 -0.43 -1.43 -3.53
CA ARG A 37 -0.93 -2.23 -2.42
C ARG A 37 -0.07 -3.45 -2.18
N LEU A 38 0.32 -4.19 -3.21
CA LEU A 38 1.26 -5.31 -3.04
C LEU A 38 2.58 -4.83 -2.46
N PHE A 39 3.10 -3.69 -2.92
CA PHE A 39 4.28 -3.07 -2.33
C PHE A 39 4.07 -2.75 -0.84
N SER A 40 2.95 -2.13 -0.49
CA SER A 40 2.65 -1.75 0.90
C SER A 40 2.38 -2.96 1.81
N LEU A 41 1.74 -4.02 1.30
CA LEU A 41 1.41 -5.23 2.04
C LEU A 41 2.61 -6.17 2.20
N LEU A 42 3.48 -6.24 1.19
CA LEU A 42 4.56 -7.21 1.15
C LEU A 42 5.90 -6.62 1.60
N VAL A 43 6.19 -5.36 1.26
CA VAL A 43 7.54 -4.79 1.33
C VAL A 43 7.66 -3.61 2.30
N ALA A 44 6.79 -2.60 2.21
CA ALA A 44 6.93 -1.39 3.02
C ALA A 44 5.59 -0.69 3.29
N SER A 45 4.98 -1.03 4.42
CA SER A 45 3.69 -0.53 4.86
C SER A 45 3.67 0.97 5.20
N GLN A 46 4.76 1.47 5.77
CA GLN A 46 4.87 2.83 6.28
C GLN A 46 4.86 3.88 5.16
N VAL A 47 5.38 3.51 3.99
CA VAL A 47 5.69 4.43 2.89
C VAL A 47 4.44 5.11 2.34
N TYR A 48 3.37 4.36 2.13
CA TYR A 48 2.06 4.90 1.75
C TYR A 48 1.19 5.12 2.99
N PHE A 49 1.02 4.10 3.83
CA PHE A 49 -0.06 4.04 4.82
C PHE A 49 0.34 4.50 6.23
N LEU A 50 1.58 4.95 6.46
CA LEU A 50 2.09 5.38 7.77
C LEU A 50 2.07 4.29 8.87
N GLU A 51 1.80 3.04 8.49
CA GLU A 51 1.82 1.90 9.39
C GLU A 51 3.23 1.31 9.45
N PHE A 52 3.85 1.30 10.62
CA PHE A 52 5.19 0.72 10.78
C PHE A 52 5.08 -0.77 11.08
N ASN A 53 5.92 -1.59 10.44
CA ASN A 53 5.97 -3.04 10.62
C ASN A 53 4.61 -3.73 10.39
N ALA A 54 3.82 -3.25 9.42
CA ALA A 54 2.53 -3.84 9.04
C ALA A 54 2.57 -4.40 7.60
N ASP A 55 3.69 -5.00 7.24
CA ASP A 55 3.94 -5.68 5.96
C ASP A 55 4.53 -7.09 6.19
N TRP A 56 4.48 -7.94 5.18
CA TRP A 56 4.86 -9.35 5.33
C TRP A 56 6.35 -9.53 5.56
N ILE A 57 7.20 -8.72 4.92
CA ILE A 57 8.64 -8.82 5.12
C ILE A 57 9.04 -8.47 6.56
N SER A 58 8.31 -7.58 7.23
CA SER A 58 8.56 -7.22 8.63
C SER A 58 7.91 -8.20 9.62
N VAL A 59 6.68 -8.64 9.39
CA VAL A 59 5.90 -9.43 10.38
C VAL A 59 6.07 -10.94 10.21
N ILE A 60 6.10 -11.42 8.97
CA ILE A 60 6.11 -12.86 8.64
C ILE A 60 7.14 -13.17 7.52
N PRO A 61 8.42 -12.82 7.68
CA PRO A 61 9.43 -12.88 6.62
C PRO A 61 9.59 -14.26 6.00
N ILE A 62 9.50 -15.33 6.80
CA ILE A 62 9.59 -16.71 6.31
C ILE A 62 8.43 -17.04 5.38
N LEU A 63 7.20 -16.60 5.72
CA LEU A 63 6.01 -16.83 4.91
C LEU A 63 6.03 -15.96 3.64
N PHE A 64 6.54 -14.73 3.74
CA PHE A 64 6.82 -13.90 2.57
C PHE A 64 7.73 -14.62 1.58
N ILE A 65 8.89 -15.10 2.04
CA ILE A 65 9.84 -15.85 1.21
C ILE A 65 9.15 -17.09 0.63
N ALA A 66 8.45 -17.87 1.45
CA ALA A 66 7.82 -19.11 1.02
C ALA A 66 6.77 -18.88 -0.07
N VAL A 67 5.91 -17.87 0.09
CA VAL A 67 4.87 -17.55 -0.90
C VAL A 67 5.47 -17.05 -2.20
N VAL A 68 6.44 -16.13 -2.14
CA VAL A 68 7.10 -15.63 -3.36
C VAL A 68 7.80 -16.77 -4.09
N LEU A 69 8.53 -17.64 -3.37
CA LEU A 69 9.15 -18.82 -3.97
C LEU A 69 8.11 -19.76 -4.59
N ALA A 70 7.03 -20.10 -3.86
CA ALA A 70 5.99 -20.98 -4.37
C ALA A 70 5.34 -20.45 -5.67
N ILE A 71 5.18 -19.12 -5.78
CA ILE A 71 4.69 -18.47 -7.00
C ILE A 71 5.74 -18.53 -8.12
N VAL A 72 7.00 -18.25 -7.84
CA VAL A 72 8.08 -18.33 -8.84
C VAL A 72 8.23 -19.75 -9.39
N LEU A 73 8.05 -20.77 -8.54
CA LEU A 73 8.21 -22.17 -8.92
C LEU A 73 7.23 -22.63 -10.02
N ILE A 74 6.16 -21.89 -10.33
CA ILE A 74 5.20 -22.23 -11.38
C ILE A 74 5.84 -22.31 -12.79
N VAL A 75 6.92 -21.58 -13.03
CA VAL A 75 7.61 -21.53 -14.33
C VAL A 75 8.62 -22.66 -14.51
N PHE A 76 8.93 -23.40 -13.44
CA PHE A 76 9.84 -24.53 -13.45
C PHE A 76 9.07 -25.84 -13.67
N PRO A 77 9.75 -26.93 -14.10
CA PRO A 77 9.14 -28.24 -14.22
C PRO A 77 8.84 -28.83 -12.83
N GLU A 78 7.69 -28.44 -12.29
CA GLU A 78 7.10 -28.95 -11.04
C GLU A 78 5.92 -29.87 -11.34
N PRO A 79 5.54 -30.76 -10.38
CA PRO A 79 4.26 -31.45 -10.43
C PRO A 79 3.12 -30.48 -10.70
N LEU A 80 2.18 -30.86 -11.58
CA LEU A 80 1.10 -29.97 -12.04
C LEU A 80 0.34 -29.32 -10.88
N PHE A 81 0.05 -30.08 -9.82
CA PHE A 81 -0.68 -29.56 -8.66
C PHE A 81 0.07 -28.40 -7.94
N MET A 82 1.40 -28.43 -7.88
CA MET A 82 2.19 -27.35 -7.28
C MET A 82 2.15 -26.08 -8.13
N ARG A 83 2.22 -26.24 -9.46
CA ARG A 83 2.12 -25.12 -10.41
C ARG A 83 0.74 -24.47 -10.33
N VAL A 84 -0.31 -25.28 -10.26
CA VAL A 84 -1.69 -24.80 -10.07
C VAL A 84 -1.84 -24.08 -8.73
N ALA A 85 -1.30 -24.65 -7.64
CA ALA A 85 -1.33 -24.01 -6.32
C ALA A 85 -0.60 -22.66 -6.32
N GLY A 86 0.61 -22.57 -6.88
CA GLY A 86 1.35 -21.31 -7.01
C GLY A 86 0.63 -20.29 -7.90
N LEU A 87 -0.01 -20.72 -8.99
CA LEU A 87 -0.83 -19.84 -9.82
C LEU A 87 -2.06 -19.32 -9.06
N MET A 88 -2.75 -20.19 -8.30
CA MET A 88 -3.86 -19.77 -7.46
C MET A 88 -3.44 -18.77 -6.39
N MET A 89 -2.24 -18.92 -5.80
CA MET A 89 -1.67 -17.94 -4.87
C MET A 89 -1.43 -16.60 -5.54
N ALA A 90 -0.84 -16.57 -6.75
CA ALA A 90 -0.61 -15.35 -7.49
C ALA A 90 -1.91 -14.63 -7.84
N VAL A 91 -2.91 -15.37 -8.36
CA VAL A 91 -4.24 -14.83 -8.66
C VAL A 91 -4.92 -14.33 -7.39
N HIS A 92 -4.82 -15.06 -6.29
CA HIS A 92 -5.40 -14.66 -5.00
C HIS A 92 -4.79 -13.35 -4.50
N LEU A 93 -3.46 -13.19 -4.56
CA LEU A 93 -2.80 -11.94 -4.19
C LEU A 93 -3.27 -10.77 -5.05
N ILE A 94 -3.40 -10.93 -6.36
CA ILE A 94 -3.86 -9.87 -7.27
C ILE A 94 -5.31 -9.49 -6.97
N VAL A 95 -6.19 -10.49 -6.84
CA VAL A 95 -7.61 -10.28 -6.55
C VAL A 95 -7.78 -9.58 -5.20
N TYR A 96 -7.08 -10.06 -4.16
CA TYR A 96 -7.23 -9.46 -2.84
C TYR A 96 -6.56 -8.10 -2.72
N ALA A 97 -5.41 -7.88 -3.34
CA ALA A 97 -4.80 -6.56 -3.41
C ALA A 97 -5.70 -5.57 -4.16
N SER A 98 -6.60 -6.03 -5.05
CA SER A 98 -7.54 -5.14 -5.74
C SER A 98 -8.65 -4.60 -4.83
N TYR A 99 -8.92 -5.18 -3.65
CA TYR A 99 -9.87 -4.60 -2.68
C TYR A 99 -9.27 -3.42 -1.91
N ARG A 100 -10.04 -2.33 -1.73
CA ARG A 100 -9.51 -1.11 -1.11
C ARG A 100 -9.30 -1.19 0.40
N ASP A 101 -9.84 -2.20 1.06
CA ASP A 101 -9.60 -2.52 2.47
C ASP A 101 -8.41 -3.46 2.67
N SER A 102 -7.87 -4.03 1.59
CA SER A 102 -6.64 -4.82 1.57
C SER A 102 -5.41 -3.91 1.59
N VAL A 103 -5.25 -3.24 2.72
CA VAL A 103 -4.17 -2.30 3.02
C VAL A 103 -3.50 -2.70 4.35
N PRO A 104 -2.27 -2.23 4.66
CA PRO A 104 -1.55 -2.61 5.87
C PRO A 104 -2.36 -2.52 7.17
N THR A 105 -3.12 -1.43 7.34
CA THR A 105 -4.04 -1.23 8.47
C THR A 105 -5.06 -2.37 8.58
N GLY A 106 -5.74 -2.71 7.47
CA GLY A 106 -6.69 -3.80 7.38
C GLY A 106 -6.06 -5.15 7.74
N MET A 107 -4.87 -5.41 7.20
CA MET A 107 -4.26 -6.73 7.28
C MET A 107 -3.87 -7.16 8.70
N PHE A 108 -3.15 -6.31 9.42
CA PHE A 108 -2.60 -6.69 10.73
C PHE A 108 -3.41 -6.14 11.91
N ARG A 109 -3.99 -4.94 11.79
CA ARG A 109 -4.76 -4.36 12.90
C ARG A 109 -6.20 -4.86 12.98
N TYR A 110 -6.83 -5.09 11.82
CA TYR A 110 -8.17 -5.67 11.74
C TYR A 110 -8.17 -7.16 11.37
N PHE A 111 -6.99 -7.80 11.44
CA PHE A 111 -6.81 -9.24 11.21
C PHE A 111 -7.31 -9.76 9.85
N ASN A 112 -7.34 -8.93 8.80
CA ASN A 112 -7.63 -9.38 7.44
C ASN A 112 -6.57 -10.33 6.88
N VAL A 113 -5.45 -10.55 7.59
CA VAL A 113 -4.46 -11.62 7.28
C VAL A 113 -5.10 -13.01 7.12
N HIS A 114 -6.27 -13.24 7.73
CA HIS A 114 -7.00 -14.49 7.61
C HIS A 114 -7.41 -14.85 6.17
N TYR A 115 -7.50 -13.87 5.25
CA TYR A 115 -7.74 -14.13 3.83
C TYR A 115 -6.57 -14.90 3.19
N TYR A 116 -5.35 -14.73 3.69
CA TYR A 116 -4.13 -15.29 3.11
C TYR A 116 -3.65 -16.57 3.79
N LYS A 117 -4.19 -16.91 4.98
CA LYS A 117 -3.66 -17.99 5.83
C LYS A 117 -3.60 -19.37 5.16
N TRP A 118 -4.47 -19.62 4.18
CA TRP A 118 -4.49 -20.89 3.44
C TRP A 118 -3.23 -21.07 2.57
N MET A 119 -2.60 -19.97 2.14
CA MET A 119 -1.41 -20.00 1.29
C MET A 119 -0.20 -20.50 2.06
N PHE A 120 -0.11 -20.20 3.35
CA PHE A 120 1.08 -20.42 4.18
C PHE A 120 1.51 -21.88 4.28
N PRO A 121 0.66 -22.84 4.71
CA PRO A 121 1.06 -24.24 4.81
C PRO A 121 1.40 -24.83 3.43
N ILE A 122 0.69 -24.43 2.37
CA ILE A 122 0.92 -24.92 1.02
C ILE A 122 2.27 -24.40 0.49
N ALA A 123 2.55 -23.11 0.65
CA ALA A 123 3.80 -22.51 0.21
C ALA A 123 5.01 -23.13 0.91
N LEU A 124 4.91 -23.34 2.23
CA LEU A 124 5.93 -24.05 2.99
C LEU A 124 6.13 -25.49 2.49
N GLY A 125 5.04 -26.21 2.21
CA GLY A 125 5.11 -27.57 1.68
C GLY A 125 5.79 -27.65 0.31
N ILE A 126 5.51 -26.70 -0.59
CA ILE A 126 6.15 -26.60 -1.91
C ILE A 126 7.66 -26.33 -1.76
N VAL A 127 8.03 -25.36 -0.92
CA VAL A 127 9.44 -25.01 -0.69
C VAL A 127 10.18 -26.18 -0.03
N ALA A 128 9.60 -26.80 1.01
CA ALA A 128 10.18 -27.96 1.68
C ALA A 128 10.35 -29.16 0.74
N TYR A 129 9.39 -29.39 -0.16
CA TYR A 129 9.52 -30.43 -1.19
C TYR A 129 10.73 -30.18 -2.10
N ARG A 130 10.97 -28.93 -2.48
CA ARG A 130 12.08 -28.58 -3.38
C ARG A 130 13.45 -28.54 -2.72
N LEU A 131 13.51 -28.22 -1.43
CA LEU A 131 14.77 -28.18 -0.67
C LEU A 131 15.20 -29.56 -0.13
N LYS A 132 14.57 -30.66 -0.56
CA LYS A 132 14.95 -32.01 -0.13
C LYS A 132 16.40 -32.34 -0.55
N PRO A 133 17.30 -32.68 0.40
CA PRO A 133 18.72 -32.91 0.10
C PRO A 133 18.97 -34.03 -0.91
N SER A 134 18.13 -35.07 -0.91
CA SER A 134 18.27 -36.25 -1.78
C SER A 134 18.04 -35.97 -3.27
N ALA A 135 17.55 -34.78 -3.62
CA ALA A 135 17.23 -34.40 -5.00
C ALA A 135 18.01 -33.15 -5.47
N PHE A 136 19.00 -32.67 -4.71
CA PHE A 136 19.64 -31.38 -4.96
C PHE A 136 20.69 -31.44 -6.07
N GLY A 137 20.23 -31.45 -7.32
CA GLY A 137 21.06 -31.39 -8.52
C GLY A 137 21.27 -29.96 -9.04
N ARG A 138 21.93 -29.87 -10.21
CA ARG A 138 22.19 -28.58 -10.88
C ARG A 138 20.90 -27.82 -11.21
N ARG A 139 19.84 -28.52 -11.60
CA ARG A 139 18.56 -27.89 -11.97
C ARG A 139 17.90 -27.27 -10.73
N GLU A 140 17.91 -27.99 -9.62
CA GLU A 140 17.36 -27.55 -8.34
C GLU A 140 18.12 -26.34 -7.82
N ALA A 141 19.46 -26.36 -7.91
CA ALA A 141 20.28 -25.20 -7.54
C ALA A 141 19.94 -23.95 -8.36
N ILE A 142 19.74 -24.09 -9.68
CA ILE A 142 19.32 -22.97 -10.56
C ILE A 142 17.95 -22.45 -10.16
N THR A 143 16.99 -23.34 -9.90
CA THR A 143 15.64 -22.98 -9.49
C THR A 143 15.65 -22.20 -8.16
N VAL A 144 16.38 -22.72 -7.16
CA VAL A 144 16.52 -22.07 -5.84
C VAL A 144 17.23 -20.72 -5.97
N ALA A 145 18.32 -20.65 -6.74
CA ALA A 145 19.05 -19.40 -6.96
C ALA A 145 18.19 -18.34 -7.68
N THR A 146 17.41 -18.75 -8.68
CA THR A 146 16.47 -17.87 -9.39
C THR A 146 15.36 -17.40 -8.47
N GLY A 147 14.80 -18.29 -7.66
CA GLY A 147 13.79 -17.95 -6.65
C GLY A 147 14.34 -16.96 -5.62
N ALA A 148 15.53 -17.22 -5.09
CA ALA A 148 16.19 -16.31 -4.16
C ALA A 148 16.45 -14.94 -4.80
N LEU A 149 16.90 -14.91 -6.06
CA LEU A 149 17.08 -13.66 -6.81
C LEU A 149 15.76 -12.89 -6.94
N ILE A 150 14.65 -13.55 -7.27
CA ILE A 150 13.34 -12.89 -7.39
C ILE A 150 12.86 -12.38 -6.03
N VAL A 151 13.02 -13.15 -4.95
CA VAL A 151 12.73 -12.68 -3.59
C VAL A 151 13.53 -11.42 -3.28
N LEU A 152 14.84 -11.41 -3.59
CA LEU A 152 15.69 -10.24 -3.41
C LEU A 152 15.22 -9.06 -4.27
N LEU A 153 14.83 -9.29 -5.52
CA LEU A 153 14.31 -8.24 -6.40
C LEU A 153 13.03 -7.63 -5.85
N VAL A 154 12.06 -8.45 -5.40
CA VAL A 154 10.82 -7.97 -4.77
C VAL A 154 11.13 -7.20 -3.48
N ALA A 155 12.00 -7.73 -2.62
CA ALA A 155 12.45 -7.08 -1.38
C ALA A 155 13.27 -5.80 -1.63
N SER A 156 13.79 -5.61 -2.84
CA SER A 156 14.56 -4.42 -3.25
C SER A 156 13.71 -3.33 -3.88
N VAL A 157 12.42 -3.55 -4.11
CA VAL A 157 11.55 -2.50 -4.62
C VAL A 157 11.50 -1.36 -3.61
N THR A 158 11.76 -0.15 -4.08
CA THR A 158 11.69 1.07 -3.29
C THR A 158 10.74 2.06 -3.93
N ALA A 159 10.03 2.82 -3.10
CA ALA A 159 9.26 3.96 -3.58
C ALA A 159 10.10 5.23 -3.50
N GLN A 160 10.07 6.03 -4.54
CA GLN A 160 10.64 7.36 -4.57
C GLN A 160 9.52 8.39 -4.59
N ARG A 161 9.57 9.31 -3.63
CA ARG A 161 8.75 10.52 -3.62
C ARG A 161 9.40 11.58 -4.49
N ARG A 162 8.59 12.18 -5.34
CA ARG A 162 8.93 13.43 -6.03
C ARG A 162 8.04 14.51 -5.46
N ASP A 163 8.66 15.50 -4.84
CA ASP A 163 7.95 16.64 -4.29
C ASP A 163 7.29 17.45 -5.41
N VAL A 164 6.06 17.88 -5.13
CA VAL A 164 5.27 18.76 -5.98
C VAL A 164 5.15 20.10 -5.26
N PRO A 165 5.61 21.20 -5.87
CA PRO A 165 5.58 22.51 -5.22
C PRO A 165 4.15 22.95 -4.87
N ILE A 166 3.97 23.36 -3.61
CA ILE A 166 2.77 24.05 -3.12
C ILE A 166 3.11 25.55 -3.10
N LEU A 167 2.34 26.34 -3.85
CA LEU A 167 2.54 27.78 -4.01
C LEU A 167 2.00 28.54 -2.80
N ALA A 168 0.89 28.09 -2.24
CA ALA A 168 0.29 28.64 -1.04
C ALA A 168 -0.47 27.56 -0.27
N SER A 169 -0.51 27.70 1.05
CA SER A 169 -1.31 26.85 1.92
C SER A 169 -1.95 27.70 3.01
N THR A 170 -3.27 27.62 3.14
CA THR A 170 -4.03 28.31 4.18
C THR A 170 -4.88 27.32 4.97
N SER A 171 -5.16 27.67 6.22
CA SER A 171 -6.06 26.92 7.09
C SER A 171 -6.99 27.90 7.81
N GLU A 172 -8.28 27.68 7.68
CA GLU A 172 -9.31 28.41 8.43
C GLU A 172 -10.23 27.37 9.07
N ASP A 173 -10.34 27.42 10.40
CA ASP A 173 -11.01 26.40 11.22
C ASP A 173 -10.53 24.98 10.90
N ARG A 174 -11.34 24.21 10.15
CA ARG A 174 -11.08 22.83 9.75
C ARG A 174 -10.91 22.68 8.23
N THR A 175 -10.85 23.78 7.51
CA THR A 175 -10.68 23.78 6.06
C THR A 175 -9.24 24.14 5.73
N VAL A 176 -8.56 23.24 5.01
CA VAL A 176 -7.22 23.45 4.47
C VAL A 176 -7.33 23.67 2.98
N ARG A 177 -6.74 24.76 2.47
CA ARG A 177 -6.66 25.04 1.04
C ARG A 177 -5.20 25.08 0.60
N LEU A 178 -4.91 24.40 -0.49
CA LEU A 178 -3.58 24.29 -1.08
C LEU A 178 -3.63 24.71 -2.53
N ASP A 179 -2.78 25.65 -2.91
CA ASP A 179 -2.53 26.01 -4.31
C ASP A 179 -1.31 25.22 -4.80
N VAL A 180 -1.51 24.39 -5.81
CA VAL A 180 -0.50 23.46 -6.31
C VAL A 180 0.03 23.95 -7.65
N GLN A 181 1.34 23.88 -7.84
CA GLN A 181 1.93 24.28 -9.11
C GLN A 181 1.54 23.30 -10.23
N GLN A 182 0.78 23.78 -11.22
CA GLN A 182 0.48 23.04 -12.43
C GLN A 182 1.70 23.00 -13.38
N PRO A 183 1.81 22.00 -14.27
CA PRO A 183 0.90 20.87 -14.51
C PRO A 183 1.30 19.59 -13.74
N ASN A 184 1.71 19.71 -12.48
CA ASN A 184 2.20 18.55 -11.74
C ASN A 184 1.06 17.64 -11.27
N ALA A 185 1.26 16.33 -11.40
CA ALA A 185 0.37 15.33 -10.82
C ALA A 185 0.71 15.10 -9.34
N ILE A 186 -0.30 15.17 -8.48
CA ILE A 186 -0.20 14.86 -7.05
C ILE A 186 -0.80 13.49 -6.77
N GLN A 187 -0.25 12.76 -5.80
CA GLN A 187 -0.80 11.49 -5.34
C GLN A 187 -0.88 11.42 -3.81
N ILE A 188 0.05 12.07 -3.12
CA ILE A 188 0.10 12.13 -1.66
C ILE A 188 0.14 13.60 -1.23
N ILE A 189 -0.70 13.96 -0.26
CA ILE A 189 -0.62 15.23 0.46
C ILE A 189 -0.41 14.92 1.95
N ASP A 190 0.69 15.42 2.50
CA ASP A 190 1.02 15.35 3.92
C ASP A 190 0.76 16.70 4.59
N LEU A 191 -0.10 16.72 5.60
CA LEU A 191 -0.32 17.83 6.52
C LEU A 191 0.54 17.59 7.78
N VAL A 192 1.77 18.11 7.76
CA VAL A 192 2.75 17.90 8.83
C VAL A 192 2.46 18.86 9.99
N GLY A 193 2.47 18.32 11.22
CA GLY A 193 2.08 19.04 12.43
C GLY A 193 0.58 19.01 12.71
N VAL A 194 -0.22 18.44 11.80
CA VAL A 194 -1.64 18.16 12.02
C VAL A 194 -1.77 16.79 12.66
N LYS A 195 -2.51 16.71 13.77
CA LYS A 195 -2.67 15.48 14.56
C LYS A 195 -4.03 14.87 14.34
N ALA A 196 -4.09 13.55 14.30
CA ALA A 196 -5.35 12.81 14.42
C ALA A 196 -5.10 11.48 15.13
N PRO A 197 -6.13 10.89 15.77
CA PRO A 197 -6.03 9.54 16.30
C PRO A 197 -5.62 8.60 15.16
N PRO A 198 -4.63 7.71 15.36
CA PRO A 198 -4.22 6.73 14.34
C PRO A 198 -5.33 5.72 14.01
N GLU A 199 -6.49 5.82 14.67
CA GLU A 199 -7.40 4.71 14.85
C GLU A 199 -8.68 4.69 14.02
N SER A 200 -8.99 5.70 13.21
CA SER A 200 -10.33 5.72 12.62
C SER A 200 -10.35 5.74 11.09
N ASN A 201 -10.88 4.66 10.51
CA ASN A 201 -11.49 4.70 9.18
C ASN A 201 -12.49 5.87 9.07
N ALA A 202 -13.04 6.33 10.20
CA ALA A 202 -13.87 7.53 10.27
C ALA A 202 -13.14 8.82 9.84
N ILE A 203 -11.81 8.96 10.01
CA ILE A 203 -11.07 10.10 9.42
C ILE A 203 -11.25 10.08 7.90
N THR A 204 -11.13 8.92 7.25
CA THR A 204 -11.31 8.83 5.80
C THR A 204 -12.75 9.17 5.39
N VAL A 205 -13.74 8.69 6.15
CA VAL A 205 -15.16 8.80 5.78
C VAL A 205 -15.75 10.18 6.09
N GLU A 206 -15.33 10.84 7.17
CA GLU A 206 -15.87 12.14 7.60
C GLU A 206 -15.03 13.34 7.12
N THR A 207 -13.83 13.10 6.60
CA THR A 207 -13.01 14.16 5.99
C THR A 207 -13.32 14.20 4.50
N SER A 208 -13.72 15.35 3.97
CA SER A 208 -13.97 15.52 2.53
C SER A 208 -12.80 16.22 1.86
N ALA A 209 -12.56 15.88 0.60
CA ALA A 209 -11.55 16.53 -0.23
C ALA A 209 -12.13 16.91 -1.59
N THR A 210 -11.74 18.07 -2.11
CA THR A 210 -12.02 18.50 -3.47
C THR A 210 -10.71 18.82 -4.19
N ILE A 211 -10.69 18.57 -5.50
CA ILE A 211 -9.60 18.98 -6.39
C ILE A 211 -10.20 19.82 -7.51
N ASP A 212 -9.70 21.03 -7.71
CA ASP A 212 -10.19 21.96 -8.72
C ASP A 212 -11.74 22.11 -8.70
N GLY A 213 -12.31 22.15 -7.49
CA GLY A 213 -13.77 22.23 -7.26
C GLY A 213 -14.55 20.91 -7.43
N ARG A 214 -13.91 19.82 -7.86
CA ARG A 214 -14.54 18.51 -7.97
C ARG A 214 -14.51 17.77 -6.63
N GLN A 215 -15.68 17.48 -6.07
CA GLN A 215 -15.80 16.63 -4.89
C GLN A 215 -15.27 15.22 -5.16
N LEU A 216 -14.34 14.78 -4.32
CA LEU A 216 -13.84 13.41 -4.31
C LEU A 216 -14.67 12.54 -3.37
N PHE A 217 -14.74 11.25 -3.67
CA PHE A 217 -15.48 10.28 -2.86
C PHE A 217 -14.53 9.52 -1.93
N PRO A 218 -14.80 9.48 -0.61
CA PRO A 218 -14.01 8.73 0.36
C PRO A 218 -13.84 7.27 -0.03
N VAL A 219 -12.68 6.70 0.27
CA VAL A 219 -12.25 5.33 -0.09
C VAL A 219 -12.10 5.14 -1.59
N ARG A 220 -12.98 5.73 -2.41
CA ARG A 220 -12.97 5.57 -3.86
C ARG A 220 -11.86 6.32 -4.55
N ASP A 221 -11.83 7.62 -4.31
CA ASP A 221 -10.91 8.53 -4.96
C ASP A 221 -9.72 8.83 -4.05
N TYR A 222 -9.88 8.64 -2.73
CA TYR A 222 -8.83 8.87 -1.76
C TYR A 222 -9.00 8.10 -0.45
N ARG A 223 -7.94 8.09 0.35
CA ARG A 223 -7.94 7.62 1.74
C ARG A 223 -7.15 8.58 2.61
N PHE A 224 -7.60 8.79 3.84
CA PHE A 224 -6.79 9.44 4.87
C PHE A 224 -6.16 8.42 5.80
N VAL A 225 -4.89 8.63 6.12
CA VAL A 225 -4.17 7.92 7.18
C VAL A 225 -3.48 8.95 8.05
N ALA A 226 -3.27 8.64 9.33
CA ALA A 226 -2.69 9.60 10.26
C ALA A 226 -1.82 8.88 11.28
N ASN A 227 -0.85 9.63 11.80
CA ASN A 227 -0.15 9.30 13.03
C ASN A 227 -0.09 10.55 13.91
N GLU A 228 0.65 10.50 15.02
CA GLU A 228 0.76 11.60 15.97
C GLU A 228 1.46 12.87 15.42
N LYS A 229 2.08 12.78 14.22
CA LYS A 229 2.89 13.85 13.64
C LYS A 229 2.33 14.43 12.35
N LEU A 230 1.56 13.66 11.58
CA LEU A 230 1.02 14.12 10.32
C LEU A 230 -0.29 13.40 9.94
N VAL A 231 -1.12 14.11 9.18
CA VAL A 231 -2.28 13.56 8.47
C VAL A 231 -1.96 13.49 6.99
N ARG A 232 -2.17 12.34 6.37
CA ARG A 232 -1.92 12.10 4.96
C ARG A 232 -3.21 11.83 4.21
N LEU A 233 -3.39 12.54 3.10
CA LEU A 233 -4.31 12.17 2.03
C LEU A 233 -3.55 11.35 0.97
N ILE A 234 -4.08 10.18 0.64
CA ILE A 234 -3.58 9.29 -0.43
C ILE A 234 -4.65 9.28 -1.52
N LEU A 235 -4.34 9.77 -2.70
CA LEU A 235 -5.21 9.67 -3.87
C LEU A 235 -5.09 8.28 -4.48
N ALA A 236 -6.23 7.75 -4.94
CA ALA A 236 -6.35 6.45 -5.61
C ALA A 236 -5.42 6.33 -6.83
N SER A 237 -5.22 7.44 -7.54
CA SER A 237 -4.30 7.56 -8.67
C SER A 237 -3.76 8.98 -8.71
N PRO A 238 -2.59 9.23 -9.32
CA PRO A 238 -2.09 10.58 -9.52
C PRO A 238 -3.10 11.48 -10.24
N GLN A 239 -3.36 12.66 -9.71
CA GLN A 239 -4.29 13.65 -10.27
C GLN A 239 -3.54 14.95 -10.57
N ASN A 240 -3.77 15.54 -11.74
CA ASN A 240 -3.34 16.92 -11.98
C ASN A 240 -4.26 17.84 -11.18
N ALA A 241 -3.70 18.73 -10.38
CA ALA A 241 -4.45 19.64 -9.52
C ALA A 241 -3.84 21.05 -9.58
N GLY A 242 -4.68 22.07 -9.71
CA GLY A 242 -4.31 23.46 -9.45
C GLY A 242 -4.65 23.90 -8.02
N SER A 243 -5.76 23.40 -7.48
CA SER A 243 -6.17 23.62 -6.09
C SER A 243 -6.67 22.35 -5.43
N VAL A 244 -6.41 22.24 -4.13
CA VAL A 244 -6.93 21.18 -3.27
C VAL A 244 -7.54 21.80 -2.04
N GLU A 245 -8.77 21.42 -1.73
CA GLU A 245 -9.46 21.81 -0.49
C GLU A 245 -9.80 20.56 0.31
N ILE A 246 -9.44 20.57 1.59
CA ILE A 246 -9.65 19.47 2.53
C ILE A 246 -10.46 20.00 3.71
N HIS A 247 -11.64 19.42 3.95
CA HIS A 247 -12.44 19.70 5.13
C HIS A 247 -12.22 18.58 6.15
N LEU A 248 -11.45 18.91 7.18
CA LEU A 248 -11.04 18.00 8.24
C LEU A 248 -12.20 17.58 9.13
N SER A 249 -12.38 16.27 9.32
CA SER A 249 -13.38 15.73 10.25
C SER A 249 -13.14 16.20 11.68
N LYS A 250 -14.15 16.04 12.55
CA LYS A 250 -14.06 16.35 13.98
C LYS A 250 -12.94 15.61 14.72
N TYR A 251 -12.49 14.48 14.17
CA TYR A 251 -11.43 13.63 14.73
C TYR A 251 -10.02 14.13 14.44
N VAL A 252 -9.86 15.05 13.48
CA VAL A 252 -8.56 15.65 13.17
C VAL A 252 -8.45 16.98 13.93
N GLU A 253 -7.32 17.24 14.56
CA GLU A 253 -7.08 18.56 15.17
C GLU A 253 -7.00 19.63 14.08
N PRO A 254 -7.61 20.80 14.28
CA PRO A 254 -7.39 21.97 13.42
C PRO A 254 -5.89 22.28 13.27
N PRO A 255 -5.40 22.66 12.08
CA PRO A 255 -4.01 23.06 11.89
C PRO A 255 -3.66 24.26 12.79
N LYS A 256 -2.58 24.11 13.57
CA LYS A 256 -2.06 25.13 14.49
C LYS A 256 -0.88 25.87 13.87
N PRO A 257 -0.56 27.12 14.26
CA PRO A 257 0.61 27.83 13.74
C PRO A 257 1.88 26.97 13.74
N GLY A 258 2.59 26.91 12.61
CA GLY A 258 3.76 26.06 12.40
C GLY A 258 3.49 24.72 11.68
N TRP A 259 2.23 24.42 11.33
CA TRP A 259 1.92 23.33 10.41
C TRP A 259 2.45 23.61 9.00
N THR A 260 2.69 22.54 8.22
CA THR A 260 3.09 22.67 6.80
C THR A 260 2.39 21.62 5.94
N ALA A 261 2.15 21.95 4.67
CA ALA A 261 1.70 20.98 3.67
C ALA A 261 2.87 20.53 2.79
N ARG A 262 2.88 19.26 2.40
CA ARG A 262 3.75 18.72 1.35
C ARG A 262 2.89 17.95 0.35
N ALA A 263 3.06 18.21 -0.93
CA ALA A 263 2.46 17.41 -1.99
C ALA A 263 3.54 16.59 -2.69
N SER A 264 3.22 15.37 -3.11
CA SER A 264 4.17 14.52 -3.82
C SER A 264 3.47 13.55 -4.78
N SER A 265 4.22 13.10 -5.78
CA SER A 265 3.89 11.94 -6.61
C SER A 265 4.82 10.77 -6.24
N MET A 266 4.34 9.54 -6.38
CA MET A 266 5.14 8.35 -6.11
C MET A 266 5.57 7.66 -7.40
N SER A 267 6.74 7.04 -7.36
CA SER A 267 7.24 6.14 -8.40
C SER A 267 7.98 4.97 -7.76
N PHE A 268 8.08 3.85 -8.46
CA PHE A 268 8.79 2.66 -7.98
C PHE A 268 10.11 2.48 -8.74
N ARG A 269 11.15 2.08 -8.02
CA ARG A 269 12.45 1.73 -8.60
C ARG A 269 13.10 0.60 -7.80
N LEU A 270 14.03 -0.11 -8.43
CA LEU A 270 14.87 -1.07 -7.72
C LEU A 270 15.91 -0.31 -6.88
N GLY A 271 16.09 -0.76 -5.64
CA GLY A 271 17.07 -0.25 -4.68
C GLY A 271 17.87 -1.39 -4.04
N LEU A 272 18.29 -1.19 -2.80
CA LEU A 272 18.93 -2.25 -2.03
C LEU A 272 17.86 -3.10 -1.31
N PRO A 273 17.94 -4.44 -1.38
CA PRO A 273 16.99 -5.31 -0.70
C PRO A 273 17.04 -5.09 0.81
N PHE A 274 15.88 -5.08 1.45
CA PHE A 274 15.72 -4.93 2.91
C PHE A 274 16.23 -3.59 3.50
N ALA A 275 16.59 -2.61 2.66
CA ALA A 275 16.92 -1.29 3.17
C ALA A 275 15.65 -0.62 3.74
N GLN A 276 15.71 -0.22 5.01
CA GLN A 276 14.59 0.49 5.64
C GLN A 276 14.30 1.80 4.90
N GLN A 277 13.11 1.88 4.30
CA GLN A 277 12.61 3.11 3.70
C GLN A 277 12.08 4.00 4.83
N ARG A 278 12.86 5.02 5.20
CA ARG A 278 12.44 6.02 6.18
C ARG A 278 11.52 7.04 5.52
N LEU A 279 10.37 7.26 6.14
CA LEU A 279 9.60 8.48 5.89
C LEU A 279 10.34 9.66 6.50
N ASP A 280 10.61 10.67 5.69
CA ASP A 280 10.91 11.99 6.25
C ASP A 280 9.61 12.59 6.80
N THR A 281 9.49 12.59 8.13
CA THR A 281 8.37 13.20 8.87
C THR A 281 8.74 14.57 9.45
N SER A 282 9.92 15.10 9.10
CA SER A 282 10.34 16.41 9.58
C SER A 282 9.47 17.53 8.99
N VAL A 283 9.23 18.59 9.76
CA VAL A 283 8.73 19.86 9.22
C VAL A 283 9.91 20.49 8.47
N PRO A 284 9.79 20.89 7.20
CA PRO A 284 10.86 21.62 6.54
C PRO A 284 10.95 23.01 7.20
N GLY A 285 11.99 23.25 8.00
CA GLY A 285 12.17 24.51 8.70
C GLY A 285 13.56 24.67 9.33
N SER A 286 14.25 25.72 8.88
CA SER A 286 15.56 26.23 9.31
C SER A 286 16.79 25.46 8.81
N PRO A 287 17.75 26.11 8.12
CA PRO A 287 19.05 25.52 7.85
C PRO A 287 19.73 25.31 9.21
N PHE A 288 19.73 24.07 9.70
CA PHE A 288 20.58 23.71 10.82
C PHE A 288 22.03 23.83 10.35
N SER A 289 22.64 24.98 10.64
CA SER A 289 24.07 25.10 10.83
C SER A 289 24.49 24.04 11.84
N LEU A 290 25.28 23.06 11.39
CA LEU A 290 25.98 22.15 12.28
C LEU A 290 26.79 22.98 13.29
N PRO A 291 26.74 22.70 14.60
CA PRO A 291 27.74 23.25 15.50
C PRO A 291 29.12 22.68 15.10
N PRO A 292 30.20 23.47 15.17
CA PRO A 292 31.53 22.97 14.88
C PRO A 292 31.86 21.88 15.89
N GLY A 293 32.30 20.72 15.36
CA GLY A 293 32.71 19.59 16.18
C GLY A 293 33.81 20.00 17.15
N GLY A 294 33.47 19.98 18.43
CA GLY A 294 34.46 19.95 19.50
C GLY A 294 35.00 18.53 19.61
N ALA A 295 36.24 18.34 19.20
CA ALA A 295 37.04 17.19 19.57
C ALA A 295 37.28 17.21 21.09
N HIS A 296 37.05 16.08 21.76
CA HIS A 296 37.88 15.53 22.84
C HIS A 296 37.51 14.07 23.05
#